data_AF-A0A363TRP7-F1
#
_entry.id   AF-A0A363TRP7-F1
#
_cell.length_a   1.000
_cell.length_b   1.000
_cell.length_c   1.000
_cell.angle_alpha   90.00
_cell.angle_beta   90.00
_cell.angle_gamma   90.00
#
_symmetry.space_group_name_H-M   'P 1'
#
loop_
_entity.id
_entity.type
_entity.pdbx_description
1 polymer ?
#
loop_
_entity_poly.entity_id
_entity_poly.type
_entity_poly.pdbx_seq_one_letter_code
_entity_poly.pdbx_strand_id
1 'polypeptide(L)'
;MVARTNLSIRSGTFSGSGRIEYAPNVKVAHLEDLAIRGMQVDYVHSARTAEAEKRRAEVVGKAVKEAPKAEMLFRVDQLRLTRCSVGMQNENANPPYRVFLADADLSLTNLSNKFSQGPADMELKGKFMGSGPTVVNARFRPEKEGPDLDLQIKIENTRMADMNDLFRAYGNFDVTEGQFSFFSELKIRNDAISGYIKPFFKDMKVYDERTDREKKGFHQMYEMLVGGVARLLESRHRHEVAAKADVSGPVENPRLSNWQIIGKLIENAFFRTILPGFEKEVSRAKRK
;
A
#
# COMPACT_ATOMS: atom_id res chain seq x y z
N MET A 1 17.47 12.91 22.06
CA MET A 1 17.24 11.60 21.41
C MET A 1 16.81 11.89 19.98
N VAL A 2 17.52 11.37 18.98
CA VAL A 2 17.44 11.82 17.58
C VAL A 2 16.15 11.30 16.93
N ALA A 3 15.10 12.11 16.92
CA ALA A 3 13.81 11.82 16.26
C ALA A 3 13.92 11.98 14.73
N ARG A 4 14.69 11.11 14.06
CA ARG A 4 14.93 11.20 12.60
C ARG A 4 14.06 10.27 11.75
N THR A 5 13.36 9.31 12.35
CA THR A 5 12.54 8.34 11.63
C THR A 5 11.13 8.31 12.20
N ASN A 6 10.13 8.47 11.32
CA ASN A 6 8.72 8.29 11.62
C ASN A 6 8.36 6.80 11.83
N LEU A 7 9.28 6.01 12.39
CA LEU A 7 9.15 4.58 12.59
C LEU A 7 9.17 4.32 14.09
N SER A 8 8.13 3.67 14.58
CA SER A 8 8.05 3.13 15.93
C SER A 8 8.29 1.63 15.85
N ILE A 9 9.43 1.17 16.37
CA ILE A 9 9.76 -0.25 16.45
C ILE A 9 9.65 -0.67 17.90
N ARG A 10 8.80 -1.66 18.20
CA ARG A 10 8.53 -2.10 19.57
C ARG A 10 9.29 -3.36 19.96
N SER A 11 9.52 -4.25 19.00
CA SER A 11 10.12 -5.55 19.22
C SER A 11 10.64 -6.13 17.90
N GLY A 12 11.44 -7.20 17.98
CA GLY A 12 11.94 -7.94 16.84
C GLY A 12 13.34 -8.51 17.07
N THR A 13 13.69 -9.52 16.28
CA THR A 13 15.06 -10.02 16.17
C THR A 13 15.50 -9.94 14.72
N PHE A 14 16.77 -9.62 14.52
CA PHE A 14 17.40 -9.48 13.21
C PHE A 14 18.63 -10.37 13.14
N SER A 15 18.76 -11.11 12.05
CA SER A 15 19.97 -11.88 11.74
C SER A 15 20.23 -11.79 10.25
N GLY A 16 21.47 -11.65 9.84
CA GLY A 16 21.82 -11.69 8.43
C GLY A 16 23.30 -11.94 8.18
N SER A 17 23.61 -12.34 6.96
CA SER A 17 24.97 -12.55 6.47
C SER A 17 25.12 -11.85 5.12
N GLY A 18 26.33 -11.38 4.85
CA GLY A 18 26.63 -10.70 3.60
C GLY A 18 28.05 -10.19 3.57
N ARG A 19 28.38 -9.52 2.48
CA ARG A 19 29.67 -8.93 2.21
C ARG A 19 29.52 -7.54 1.61
N ILE A 20 30.46 -6.68 1.97
CA ILE A 20 30.61 -5.37 1.35
C ILE A 20 31.98 -5.37 0.70
N GLU A 21 32.02 -5.07 -0.60
CA GLU A 21 33.26 -4.92 -1.35
C GLU A 21 33.35 -3.49 -1.86
N TYR A 22 34.46 -2.83 -1.53
CA TYR A 22 34.73 -1.45 -1.92
C TYR A 22 36.16 -1.33 -2.45
N ALA A 23 36.28 -1.25 -3.77
CA ALA A 23 37.52 -1.07 -4.51
C ALA A 23 37.32 0.01 -5.60
N PRO A 24 38.38 0.57 -6.19
CA PRO A 24 38.28 1.68 -7.14
C PRO A 24 37.28 1.46 -8.29
N ASN A 25 37.14 0.21 -8.76
CA ASN A 25 36.25 -0.17 -9.86
C ASN A 25 35.10 -1.11 -9.44
N VAL A 26 35.01 -1.50 -8.16
CA VAL A 26 34.03 -2.47 -7.66
C VAL A 26 33.40 -1.93 -6.39
N LYS A 27 32.09 -1.65 -6.46
CA LYS A 27 31.29 -1.24 -5.30
C LYS A 27 30.13 -2.22 -5.20
N VAL A 28 30.19 -3.14 -4.25
CA VAL A 28 29.16 -4.17 -4.06
C VAL A 28 28.71 -4.19 -2.61
N ALA A 29 27.39 -4.09 -2.42
CA ALA A 29 26.73 -4.44 -1.18
C ALA A 29 25.89 -5.68 -1.44
N HIS A 30 26.34 -6.83 -0.92
CA HIS A 30 25.69 -8.11 -1.11
C HIS A 30 25.21 -8.67 0.23
N LEU A 31 23.90 -8.83 0.36
CA LEU A 31 23.28 -9.48 1.49
C LEU A 31 22.83 -10.87 1.04
N GLU A 32 23.43 -11.92 1.59
CA GLU A 32 23.08 -13.29 1.23
C GLU A 32 21.76 -13.66 1.90
N ASP A 33 21.72 -13.55 3.22
CA ASP A 33 20.53 -13.84 3.99
C ASP A 33 20.18 -12.67 4.90
N LEU A 34 18.89 -12.37 4.93
CA LEU A 34 18.28 -11.48 5.90
C LEU A 34 17.06 -12.14 6.52
N ALA A 35 17.04 -12.29 7.83
CA ALA A 35 15.90 -12.80 8.56
C ALA A 35 15.50 -11.85 9.68
N ILE A 36 14.22 -11.48 9.68
CA ILE A 36 13.61 -10.66 10.71
C ILE A 36 12.44 -11.44 11.29
N ARG A 37 12.42 -11.61 12.62
CA ARG A 37 11.37 -12.38 13.30
C ARG A 37 10.70 -11.58 14.39
N GLY A 38 9.38 -11.65 14.45
CA GLY A 38 8.58 -11.02 15.51
C GLY A 38 8.63 -9.50 15.53
N MET A 39 9.02 -8.86 14.42
CA MET A 39 9.16 -7.41 14.39
C MET A 39 7.79 -6.73 14.42
N GLN A 40 7.63 -5.76 15.31
CA GLN A 40 6.46 -4.89 15.33
C GLN A 40 6.90 -3.47 15.00
N VAL A 41 6.47 -2.99 13.83
CA VAL A 41 6.84 -1.67 13.32
C VAL A 41 5.62 -0.92 12.83
N ASP A 42 5.54 0.35 13.22
CA ASP A 42 4.54 1.29 12.73
C ASP A 42 5.21 2.50 12.10
N TYR A 43 4.77 2.89 10.91
CA TYR A 43 5.00 4.23 10.40
C TYR A 43 4.02 5.20 11.07
N VAL A 44 4.51 6.29 11.66
CA VAL A 44 3.69 7.28 12.38
C VAL A 44 3.64 8.59 11.58
N HIS A 45 2.46 8.91 11.07
CA HIS A 45 2.15 10.21 10.47
C HIS A 45 1.46 11.12 11.50
N SER A 46 2.04 12.29 11.77
CA SER A 46 1.52 13.26 12.74
C SER A 46 1.63 14.69 12.19
N ALA A 47 0.88 15.64 12.75
CA ALA A 47 1.00 17.06 12.39
C ALA A 47 2.44 17.58 12.51
N ARG A 48 3.20 17.10 13.51
CA ARG A 48 4.60 17.48 13.74
C ARG A 48 5.55 16.94 12.68
N THR A 49 5.21 15.79 12.07
CA THR A 49 6.05 15.13 11.07
C THR A 49 5.63 15.47 9.64
N ALA A 50 4.39 15.92 9.40
CA ALA A 50 3.84 16.20 8.07
C ALA A 50 4.70 17.14 7.22
N GLU A 51 5.15 18.27 7.78
CA GLU A 51 6.03 19.22 7.07
C GLU A 51 7.41 18.62 6.77
N ALA A 52 7.95 17.84 7.71
CA ALA A 52 9.22 17.15 7.53
C ALA A 52 9.11 16.02 6.50
N GLU A 53 7.98 15.31 6.45
CA GLU A 53 7.65 14.30 5.45
C GLU A 53 7.57 14.89 4.06
N LYS A 54 6.83 16.00 3.90
CA LYS A 54 6.71 16.72 2.63
C LYS A 54 8.08 17.20 2.13
N ARG A 55 8.88 17.83 2.99
CA ARG A 55 10.26 18.24 2.67
C ARG A 55 11.14 17.04 2.29
N ARG A 56 11.03 15.91 3.01
CA ARG A 56 11.77 14.68 2.67
C ARG A 56 11.34 14.11 1.32
N ALA A 57 10.04 14.08 1.02
CA ALA A 57 9.53 13.62 -0.27
C ALA A 57 10.03 14.51 -1.42
N GLU A 58 10.08 15.83 -1.21
CA GLU A 58 10.65 16.79 -2.18
C GLU A 58 12.16 16.58 -2.37
N VAL A 59 12.92 16.43 -1.28
CA VAL A 59 14.38 16.18 -1.33
C VAL A 59 14.68 14.84 -2.00
N VAL A 60 13.98 13.77 -1.63
CA VAL A 60 14.11 12.45 -2.27
C VAL A 60 13.70 12.53 -3.74
N GLY A 61 12.63 13.25 -4.07
CA GLY A 61 12.18 13.45 -5.45
C GLY A 61 13.20 14.18 -6.32
N LYS A 62 13.87 15.21 -5.79
CA LYS A 62 14.98 15.92 -6.47
C LYS A 62 16.21 15.02 -6.60
N ALA A 63 16.62 14.37 -5.50
CA ALA A 63 17.75 13.46 -5.49
C ALA A 63 17.60 12.32 -6.50
N VAL A 64 16.40 11.75 -6.68
CA VAL A 64 16.16 10.69 -7.68
C VAL A 64 16.26 11.23 -9.12
N LYS A 65 15.84 12.47 -9.39
CA LYS A 65 15.95 13.06 -10.73
C LYS A 65 17.41 13.33 -11.14
N GLU A 66 18.22 13.70 -10.16
CA GLU A 66 19.63 14.08 -10.30
C GLU A 66 20.59 12.92 -10.06
N ALA A 67 20.09 11.77 -9.56
CA ALA A 67 20.93 10.62 -9.24
C ALA A 67 21.59 10.07 -10.52
N PRO A 68 22.93 9.94 -10.54
CA PRO A 68 23.60 9.13 -11.55
C PRO A 68 23.13 7.67 -11.44
N LYS A 69 23.19 6.91 -12.56
CA LYS A 69 22.93 5.47 -12.52
C LYS A 69 23.81 4.84 -11.44
N ALA A 70 23.22 4.07 -10.53
CA ALA A 70 23.90 3.53 -9.36
C ALA A 70 25.16 2.75 -9.78
N GLU A 71 26.34 3.29 -9.44
CA GLU A 71 27.62 2.61 -9.67
C GLU A 71 27.76 1.37 -8.80
N MET A 72 27.20 1.43 -7.57
CA MET A 72 27.19 0.33 -6.62
C MET A 72 26.15 -0.73 -7.01
N LEU A 73 26.58 -1.99 -7.09
CA LEU A 73 25.68 -3.14 -7.14
C LEU A 73 25.13 -3.40 -5.75
N PHE A 74 23.80 -3.37 -5.62
CA PHE A 74 23.08 -3.83 -4.45
C PHE A 74 22.37 -5.13 -4.79
N ARG A 75 22.53 -6.14 -3.94
CA ARG A 75 21.88 -7.44 -4.11
C ARG A 75 21.50 -8.03 -2.75
N VAL A 76 20.31 -8.62 -2.70
CA VAL A 76 19.79 -9.43 -1.60
C VAL A 76 19.37 -10.78 -2.16
N ASP A 77 20.05 -11.86 -1.78
CA ASP A 77 19.70 -13.20 -2.26
C ASP A 77 18.41 -13.68 -1.62
N GLN A 78 18.30 -13.55 -0.30
CA GLN A 78 17.10 -13.93 0.44
C GLN A 78 16.77 -12.96 1.58
N LEU A 79 15.52 -12.54 1.65
CA LEU A 79 14.95 -11.80 2.78
C LEU A 79 13.71 -12.55 3.27
N ARG A 80 13.66 -12.81 4.58
CA ARG A 80 12.56 -13.47 5.28
C ARG A 80 12.06 -12.60 6.42
N LEU A 81 10.76 -12.33 6.43
CA LEU A 81 10.04 -11.86 7.61
C LEU A 81 9.24 -13.02 8.17
N THR A 82 9.22 -13.18 9.50
CA THR A 82 8.44 -14.23 10.15
C THR A 82 7.64 -13.68 11.33
N ARG A 83 6.32 -13.85 11.29
CA ARG A 83 5.37 -13.39 12.34
C ARG A 83 5.57 -11.93 12.73
N CYS A 84 5.74 -11.06 11.74
CA CYS A 84 5.89 -9.63 11.95
C CYS A 84 4.53 -8.91 11.97
N SER A 85 4.46 -7.73 12.58
CA SER A 85 3.36 -6.79 12.38
C SER A 85 3.91 -5.50 11.79
N VAL A 86 3.30 -5.07 10.68
CA VAL A 86 3.65 -3.84 10.00
C VAL A 86 2.40 -2.98 9.92
N GLY A 87 2.49 -1.74 10.39
CA GLY A 87 1.36 -0.83 10.39
C GLY A 87 1.73 0.60 10.00
N MET A 88 0.69 1.38 9.78
CA MET A 88 0.73 2.81 9.59
C MET A 88 -0.30 3.44 10.53
N GLN A 89 0.17 4.29 11.42
CA GLN A 89 -0.64 5.07 12.33
C GLN A 89 -0.73 6.50 11.81
N ASN A 90 -1.96 6.98 11.63
CA ASN A 90 -2.23 8.37 11.27
C ASN A 90 -2.78 9.11 12.49
N GLU A 91 -1.92 9.83 13.18
CA GLU A 91 -2.24 10.69 14.32
C GLU A 91 -2.69 12.10 13.90
N ASN A 92 -2.52 12.45 12.61
CA ASN A 92 -2.97 13.72 12.06
C ASN A 92 -4.43 13.68 11.58
N ALA A 93 -5.01 12.49 11.43
CA ALA A 93 -6.42 12.30 11.15
C ALA A 93 -7.27 12.53 12.40
N ASN A 94 -8.55 12.86 12.20
CA ASN A 94 -9.50 13.05 13.28
C ASN A 94 -10.79 12.24 13.04
N PRO A 95 -11.06 11.16 13.79
CA PRO A 95 -10.18 10.58 14.80
C PRO A 95 -8.90 9.95 14.20
N PRO A 96 -7.85 9.75 15.02
CA PRO A 96 -6.68 8.97 14.62
C PRO A 96 -7.06 7.54 14.26
N TYR A 97 -6.31 6.92 13.36
CA TYR A 97 -6.52 5.52 13.01
C TYR A 97 -5.20 4.80 12.72
N ARG A 98 -5.25 3.46 12.73
CA ARG A 98 -4.13 2.60 12.33
C ARG A 98 -4.59 1.59 11.29
N VAL A 99 -3.84 1.46 10.20
CA VAL A 99 -4.00 0.39 9.22
C VAL A 99 -2.81 -0.54 9.33
N PHE A 100 -3.02 -1.85 9.40
CA PHE A 100 -1.92 -2.78 9.65
C PHE A 100 -2.14 -4.15 9.04
N LEU A 101 -1.02 -4.87 8.90
CA LEU A 101 -0.95 -6.29 8.61
C LEU A 101 -0.35 -6.99 9.82
N ALA A 102 -1.08 -7.96 10.37
CA ALA A 102 -0.61 -8.84 11.44
C ALA A 102 -0.12 -10.17 10.88
N ASP A 103 0.66 -10.90 11.69
CA ASP A 103 1.17 -12.23 11.36
C ASP A 103 1.83 -12.30 9.97
N ALA A 104 2.58 -11.26 9.62
CA ALA A 104 3.19 -11.10 8.32
C ALA A 104 4.41 -12.03 8.18
N ASP A 105 4.29 -12.99 7.26
CA ASP A 105 5.37 -13.82 6.76
C ASP A 105 5.69 -13.38 5.33
N LEU A 106 6.93 -13.00 5.06
CA LEU A 106 7.38 -12.55 3.73
C LEU A 106 8.61 -13.34 3.31
N SER A 107 8.65 -13.75 2.06
CA SER A 107 9.83 -14.29 1.38
C SER A 107 10.10 -13.42 0.16
N LEU A 108 11.29 -12.82 0.10
CA LEU A 108 11.79 -12.09 -1.06
C LEU A 108 13.10 -12.74 -1.49
N THR A 109 13.25 -12.98 -2.78
CA THR A 109 14.45 -13.61 -3.36
C THR A 109 15.02 -12.75 -4.48
N ASN A 110 16.35 -12.76 -4.60
CA ASN A 110 17.08 -12.23 -5.74
C ASN A 110 16.81 -10.74 -6.04
N LEU A 111 16.63 -9.91 -5.01
CA LEU A 111 16.45 -8.48 -5.19
C LEU A 111 17.77 -7.84 -5.60
N SER A 112 17.80 -7.14 -6.74
CA SER A 112 18.97 -6.37 -7.16
C SER A 112 18.59 -5.11 -7.93
N ASN A 113 19.51 -4.14 -7.95
CA ASN A 113 19.40 -2.92 -8.77
C ASN A 113 19.99 -3.07 -10.18
N LYS A 114 20.43 -4.27 -10.61
CA LYS A 114 20.94 -4.53 -11.97
C LYS A 114 20.24 -5.74 -12.62
N PHE A 115 19.82 -5.60 -13.88
CA PHE A 115 19.11 -6.67 -14.63
C PHE A 115 19.88 -7.99 -14.72
N SER A 116 21.20 -7.92 -14.82
CA SER A 116 22.07 -9.10 -15.02
C SER A 116 21.95 -10.15 -13.91
N GLN A 117 21.31 -9.79 -12.80
CA GLN A 117 21.08 -10.66 -11.65
C GLN A 117 19.78 -11.47 -11.74
N GLY A 118 18.92 -11.21 -12.73
CA GLY A 118 17.63 -11.89 -12.91
C GLY A 118 16.47 -11.22 -12.17
N PRO A 119 15.25 -11.81 -12.25
CA PRO A 119 14.08 -11.27 -11.59
C PRO A 119 14.13 -11.49 -10.07
N ALA A 120 13.51 -10.58 -9.32
CA ALA A 120 13.24 -10.77 -7.90
C ALA A 120 11.79 -11.22 -7.70
N ASP A 121 11.57 -12.19 -6.83
CA ASP A 121 10.25 -12.73 -6.52
C ASP A 121 9.94 -12.51 -5.03
N MET A 122 8.74 -12.00 -4.75
CA MET A 122 8.24 -11.71 -3.40
C MET A 122 6.89 -12.40 -3.19
N GLU A 123 6.76 -13.14 -2.10
CA GLU A 123 5.49 -13.62 -1.56
C GLU A 123 5.34 -13.10 -0.14
N LEU A 124 4.16 -12.57 0.19
CA LEU A 124 3.79 -12.16 1.54
C LEU A 124 2.43 -12.76 1.90
N LYS A 125 2.34 -13.28 3.13
CA LYS A 125 1.12 -13.75 3.77
C LYS A 125 0.91 -13.02 5.09
N GLY A 126 -0.34 -12.83 5.49
CA GLY A 126 -0.66 -12.24 6.79
C GLY A 126 -2.15 -12.02 6.97
N LYS A 127 -2.51 -11.16 7.92
CA LYS A 127 -3.88 -10.80 8.26
C LYS A 127 -4.07 -9.29 8.23
N PHE A 128 -4.74 -8.78 7.20
CA PHE A 128 -5.09 -7.38 7.10
C PHE A 128 -6.05 -7.01 8.23
N MET A 129 -5.75 -5.93 8.94
CA MET A 129 -6.50 -5.48 10.12
C MET A 129 -6.69 -6.57 11.18
N GLY A 130 -5.78 -7.54 11.24
CA GLY A 130 -5.81 -8.64 12.21
C GLY A 130 -6.77 -9.79 11.87
N SER A 131 -7.69 -9.63 10.91
CA SER A 131 -8.70 -10.65 10.60
C SER A 131 -8.72 -11.13 9.14
N GLY A 132 -8.40 -10.29 8.16
CA GLY A 132 -8.54 -10.64 6.75
C GLY A 132 -7.34 -11.40 6.18
N PRO A 133 -7.44 -12.70 5.83
CA PRO A 133 -6.33 -13.43 5.20
C PRO A 133 -5.84 -12.70 3.96
N THR A 134 -4.54 -12.45 3.92
CA THR A 134 -3.89 -11.64 2.90
C THR A 134 -2.78 -12.43 2.22
N VAL A 135 -2.76 -12.39 0.89
CA VAL A 135 -1.67 -12.88 0.05
C VAL A 135 -1.26 -11.78 -0.92
N VAL A 136 0.04 -11.52 -0.99
CA VAL A 136 0.63 -10.60 -1.95
C VAL A 136 1.74 -11.31 -2.69
N ASN A 137 1.67 -11.34 -4.02
CA ASN A 137 2.75 -11.83 -4.87
C ASN A 137 3.27 -10.67 -5.71
N ALA A 138 4.58 -10.51 -5.79
CA ALA A 138 5.20 -9.56 -6.68
C ALA A 138 6.40 -10.16 -7.40
N ARG A 139 6.53 -9.87 -8.70
CA ARG A 139 7.71 -10.20 -9.49
C ARG A 139 8.28 -8.92 -10.07
N PHE A 140 9.54 -8.67 -9.77
CA PHE A 140 10.30 -7.51 -10.24
C PHE A 140 11.31 -7.95 -11.28
N ARG A 141 11.35 -7.25 -12.41
CA ARG A 141 12.40 -7.43 -13.42
C ARG A 141 13.16 -6.11 -13.52
N PRO A 142 14.44 -6.05 -13.12
CA PRO A 142 15.17 -4.78 -13.14
C PRO A 142 15.58 -4.40 -14.56
N GLU A 143 14.83 -3.61 -15.34
CA GLU A 143 15.23 -3.34 -16.74
C GLU A 143 16.18 -2.15 -16.93
N LYS A 144 16.83 -2.07 -18.10
CA LYS A 144 17.68 -0.92 -18.46
C LYS A 144 16.88 0.32 -18.83
N GLU A 145 15.63 0.13 -19.29
CA GLU A 145 14.79 1.17 -19.90
C GLU A 145 13.60 1.59 -19.04
N GLY A 146 13.37 0.95 -17.89
CA GLY A 146 12.28 1.35 -17.00
C GLY A 146 11.96 0.31 -15.93
N PRO A 147 10.95 0.57 -15.11
CA PRO A 147 10.45 -0.34 -14.12
C PRO A 147 9.59 -1.45 -14.74
N ASP A 148 9.90 -2.69 -14.40
CA ASP A 148 9.06 -3.85 -14.71
C ASP A 148 8.64 -4.56 -13.40
N LEU A 149 7.32 -4.61 -13.18
CA LEU A 149 6.68 -5.19 -12.00
C LEU A 149 5.38 -5.91 -12.39
N ASP A 150 5.16 -7.11 -11.87
CA ASP A 150 3.81 -7.69 -11.71
C ASP A 150 3.49 -7.76 -10.23
N LEU A 151 2.31 -7.30 -9.81
CA LEU A 151 1.84 -7.29 -8.43
C LEU A 151 0.43 -7.85 -8.37
N GLN A 152 0.21 -8.82 -7.48
CA GLN A 152 -1.10 -9.39 -7.19
C GLN A 152 -1.37 -9.26 -5.70
N ILE A 153 -2.54 -8.77 -5.33
CA ILE A 153 -2.98 -8.63 -3.95
C ILE A 153 -4.34 -9.30 -3.82
N LYS A 154 -4.47 -10.13 -2.78
CA LYS A 154 -5.71 -10.80 -2.40
C LYS A 154 -5.90 -10.67 -0.89
N ILE A 155 -6.96 -9.98 -0.49
CA ILE A 155 -7.40 -9.85 0.90
C ILE A 155 -8.84 -10.34 0.94
N GLU A 156 -9.15 -11.28 1.83
CA GLU A 156 -10.49 -11.85 1.93
C GLU A 156 -11.07 -11.65 3.32
N ASN A 157 -12.40 -11.48 3.39
CA ASN A 157 -13.20 -11.62 4.60
C ASN A 157 -12.67 -10.88 5.84
N THR A 158 -12.09 -9.69 5.64
CA THR A 158 -11.69 -8.80 6.74
C THR A 158 -12.93 -8.36 7.49
N ARG A 159 -12.95 -8.48 8.81
CA ARG A 159 -14.11 -8.00 9.59
C ARG A 159 -14.11 -6.48 9.57
N MET A 160 -15.20 -5.90 9.09
CA MET A 160 -15.32 -4.45 8.96
C MET A 160 -15.33 -3.73 10.33
N ALA A 161 -15.78 -4.40 11.39
CA ALA A 161 -15.71 -3.85 12.75
C ALA A 161 -14.26 -3.54 13.19
N ASP A 162 -13.27 -4.30 12.71
CA ASP A 162 -11.85 -4.06 12.98
C ASP A 162 -11.32 -2.80 12.26
N MET A 163 -12.12 -2.19 11.39
CA MET A 163 -11.79 -1.02 10.57
C MET A 163 -12.53 0.25 11.03
N ASN A 164 -13.27 0.23 12.14
CA ASN A 164 -14.13 1.35 12.55
C ASN A 164 -13.36 2.67 12.75
N ASP A 165 -12.13 2.64 13.25
CA ASP A 165 -11.33 3.87 13.36
C ASP A 165 -11.06 4.51 11.99
N LEU A 166 -10.88 3.69 10.95
CA LEU A 166 -10.75 4.16 9.57
C LEU A 166 -12.09 4.73 9.05
N PHE A 167 -13.20 4.05 9.30
CA PHE A 167 -14.53 4.50 8.86
C PHE A 167 -14.98 5.78 9.55
N ARG A 168 -14.69 5.95 10.83
CA ARG A 168 -14.92 7.20 11.56
C ARG A 168 -14.14 8.35 10.95
N ALA A 169 -12.86 8.14 10.65
CA ALA A 169 -11.97 9.18 10.10
C ALA A 169 -12.41 9.71 8.73
N TYR A 170 -13.07 8.89 7.90
CA TYR A 170 -13.40 9.26 6.52
C TYR A 170 -14.90 9.40 6.22
N GLY A 171 -15.75 8.70 6.97
CA GLY A 171 -17.19 8.67 6.75
C GLY A 171 -18.02 8.95 7.99
N ASN A 172 -17.38 9.10 9.15
CA ASN A 172 -18.02 9.30 10.45
C ASN A 172 -19.15 8.27 10.72
N PHE A 173 -18.85 6.98 10.52
CA PHE A 173 -19.77 5.88 10.78
C PHE A 173 -19.04 4.67 11.36
N ASP A 174 -19.81 3.82 12.03
CA ASP A 174 -19.35 2.55 12.61
C ASP A 174 -20.10 1.37 12.00
N VAL A 175 -19.39 0.27 11.84
CA VAL A 175 -19.91 -1.00 11.33
C VAL A 175 -19.90 -2.02 12.47
N THR A 176 -21.03 -2.68 12.70
CA THR A 176 -21.17 -3.75 13.70
C THR A 176 -20.92 -5.12 13.08
N GLU A 177 -21.35 -5.31 11.83
CA GLU A 177 -21.17 -6.53 11.07
C GLU A 177 -20.80 -6.21 9.62
N GLY A 178 -20.05 -7.09 8.97
CA GLY A 178 -19.70 -6.95 7.56
C GLY A 178 -18.32 -7.50 7.26
N GLN A 179 -18.12 -7.86 6.00
CA GLN A 179 -16.87 -8.39 5.50
C GLN A 179 -16.36 -7.52 4.35
N PHE A 180 -15.08 -7.19 4.42
CA PHE A 180 -14.33 -6.50 3.37
C PHE A 180 -13.34 -7.46 2.70
N SER A 181 -13.37 -7.48 1.36
CA SER A 181 -12.36 -8.17 0.55
C SER A 181 -11.80 -7.21 -0.49
N PHE A 182 -10.56 -7.45 -0.92
CA PHE A 182 -9.86 -6.61 -1.88
C PHE A 182 -9.01 -7.49 -2.80
N PHE A 183 -9.18 -7.29 -4.10
CA PHE A 183 -8.41 -7.97 -5.13
C PHE A 183 -7.79 -6.95 -6.06
N SER A 184 -6.52 -7.14 -6.40
CA SER A 184 -5.81 -6.27 -7.32
C SER A 184 -4.81 -7.05 -8.13
N GLU A 185 -4.72 -6.75 -9.41
CA GLU A 185 -3.62 -7.14 -10.28
C GLU A 185 -3.09 -5.88 -10.96
N LEU A 186 -1.83 -5.55 -10.74
CA LEU A 186 -1.17 -4.38 -11.31
C LEU A 186 0.09 -4.85 -12.05
N LYS A 187 0.32 -4.28 -13.22
CA LYS A 187 1.49 -4.52 -14.05
C LYS A 187 2.11 -3.18 -14.44
N ILE A 188 3.42 -3.10 -14.35
CA ILE A 188 4.20 -1.97 -14.84
C ILE A 188 5.11 -2.48 -15.94
N ARG A 189 5.00 -1.89 -17.12
CA ARG A 189 5.83 -2.16 -18.30
C ARG A 189 5.96 -0.88 -19.11
N ASN A 190 7.13 -0.63 -19.70
CA ASN A 190 7.37 0.51 -20.61
C ASN A 190 6.84 1.84 -20.05
N ASP A 191 7.13 2.12 -18.78
CA ASP A 191 6.69 3.33 -18.07
C ASP A 191 5.16 3.53 -18.02
N ALA A 192 4.38 2.46 -18.20
CA ALA A 192 2.93 2.46 -18.06
C ALA A 192 2.50 1.48 -16.98
N ILE A 193 1.49 1.87 -16.21
CA ILE A 193 0.78 0.99 -15.28
C ILE A 193 -0.54 0.54 -15.92
N SER A 194 -0.84 -0.75 -15.79
CA SER A 194 -2.10 -1.36 -16.22
C SER A 194 -2.58 -2.36 -15.17
N GLY A 195 -3.90 -2.56 -15.07
CA GLY A 195 -4.43 -3.53 -14.14
C GLY A 195 -5.83 -3.19 -13.66
N TYR A 196 -6.19 -3.77 -12.52
CA TYR A 196 -7.46 -3.47 -11.87
C TYR A 196 -7.33 -3.48 -10.36
N ILE A 197 -8.28 -2.80 -9.72
CA ILE A 197 -8.52 -2.86 -8.29
C ILE A 197 -10.00 -3.19 -8.10
N LYS A 198 -10.29 -4.11 -7.19
CA LYS A 198 -11.64 -4.62 -6.94
C LYS A 198 -11.91 -4.76 -5.44
N PRO A 199 -12.42 -3.70 -4.77
CA PRO A 199 -12.93 -3.81 -3.42
C PRO A 199 -14.31 -4.49 -3.42
N PHE A 200 -14.60 -5.19 -2.34
CA PHE A 200 -15.83 -5.93 -2.14
C PHE A 200 -16.30 -5.78 -0.70
N PHE A 201 -17.60 -5.55 -0.53
CA PHE A 201 -18.24 -5.40 0.76
C PHE A 201 -19.45 -6.33 0.82
N LYS A 202 -19.60 -7.05 1.93
CA LYS A 202 -20.66 -8.03 2.12
C LYS A 202 -21.26 -7.92 3.52
N ASP A 203 -22.58 -8.08 3.58
CA ASP A 203 -23.36 -8.16 4.82
C ASP A 203 -23.09 -7.01 5.81
N MET A 204 -22.85 -5.79 5.29
CA MET A 204 -22.51 -4.63 6.11
C MET A 204 -23.73 -4.14 6.90
N LYS A 205 -23.60 -4.11 8.23
CA LYS A 205 -24.55 -3.47 9.15
C LYS A 205 -23.88 -2.31 9.87
N VAL A 206 -24.52 -1.16 9.79
CA VAL A 206 -24.00 0.11 10.30
C VAL A 206 -24.73 0.44 11.60
N TYR A 207 -24.00 0.94 12.59
CA TYR A 207 -24.57 1.38 13.85
C TYR A 207 -25.44 2.64 13.64
N ASP A 208 -26.65 2.66 14.23
CA ASP A 208 -27.71 3.62 13.87
C ASP A 208 -28.10 4.59 14.99
N GLU A 209 -27.13 5.07 15.78
CA GLU A 209 -27.30 6.21 16.71
C GLU A 209 -26.79 7.54 16.15
N ARG A 210 -26.75 7.64 14.81
CA ARG A 210 -26.17 8.77 14.08
C ARG A 210 -27.00 10.05 14.26
N THR A 211 -26.33 11.17 14.52
CA THR A 211 -26.94 12.52 14.39
C THR A 211 -27.18 12.86 12.90
N ASP A 212 -28.11 13.78 12.61
CA ASP A 212 -28.55 14.06 11.22
C ASP A 212 -27.43 14.52 10.27
N ARG A 213 -26.35 15.10 10.79
CA ARG A 213 -25.15 15.44 10.00
C ARG A 213 -24.37 14.20 9.55
N GLU A 214 -24.31 13.17 10.39
CA GLU A 214 -23.55 11.94 10.17
C GLU A 214 -24.28 11.03 9.19
N LYS A 215 -25.62 11.03 9.27
CA LYS A 215 -26.48 10.37 8.28
C LYS A 215 -26.20 10.87 6.86
N LYS A 216 -25.91 12.16 6.67
CA LYS A 216 -25.63 12.76 5.36
C LYS A 216 -24.27 12.33 4.78
N GLY A 217 -23.22 12.28 5.61
CA GLY A 217 -21.88 11.82 5.18
C GLY A 217 -21.87 10.32 4.83
N PHE A 218 -22.52 9.51 5.68
CA PHE A 218 -22.72 8.08 5.41
C PHE A 218 -23.52 7.84 4.12
N HIS A 219 -24.64 8.55 3.94
CA HIS A 219 -25.49 8.35 2.77
C HIS A 219 -24.73 8.62 1.47
N GLN A 220 -23.91 9.67 1.42
CA GLN A 220 -23.05 9.97 0.27
C GLN A 220 -22.01 8.88 0.02
N MET A 221 -21.32 8.40 1.06
CA MET A 221 -20.33 7.31 0.94
C MET A 221 -20.99 6.00 0.47
N TYR A 222 -22.15 5.68 1.03
CA TYR A 222 -22.93 4.48 0.70
C TYR A 222 -23.48 4.53 -0.73
N GLU A 223 -24.11 5.64 -1.15
CA GLU A 223 -24.60 5.85 -2.51
C GLU A 223 -23.48 5.76 -3.55
N MET A 224 -22.29 6.17 -3.19
CA MET A 224 -21.11 6.18 -4.04
C MET A 224 -20.49 4.78 -4.17
N LEU A 225 -20.42 4.03 -3.06
CA LEU A 225 -20.04 2.62 -3.08
C LEU A 225 -21.07 1.80 -3.88
N VAL A 226 -22.36 1.90 -3.55
CA VAL A 226 -23.43 1.15 -4.22
C VAL A 226 -23.67 1.64 -5.64
N GLY A 227 -23.63 2.94 -5.90
CA GLY A 227 -23.87 3.55 -7.21
C GLY A 227 -22.70 3.39 -8.19
N GLY A 228 -21.45 3.43 -7.71
CA GLY A 228 -20.27 3.07 -8.49
C GLY A 228 -20.28 1.59 -8.88
N VAL A 229 -20.83 0.73 -8.03
CA VAL A 229 -20.98 -0.71 -8.26
C VAL A 229 -22.15 -1.03 -9.19
N ALA A 230 -23.29 -0.36 -9.04
CA ALA A 230 -24.49 -0.59 -9.85
C ALA A 230 -24.28 -0.27 -11.33
N ARG A 231 -23.44 0.72 -11.67
CA ARG A 231 -23.05 1.02 -13.07
C ARG A 231 -22.15 -0.04 -13.70
N LEU A 232 -21.56 -0.94 -12.91
CA LEU A 232 -20.61 -1.97 -13.33
C LEU A 232 -21.20 -3.40 -13.26
N LEU A 233 -22.40 -3.55 -12.71
CA LEU A 233 -23.08 -4.83 -12.50
C LEU A 233 -24.48 -4.84 -13.15
N GLU A 234 -24.53 -4.85 -14.48
CA GLU A 234 -25.62 -5.56 -15.16
C GLU A 234 -25.35 -7.07 -15.12
N SER A 235 -25.55 -7.71 -13.96
CA SER A 235 -25.81 -9.15 -13.93
C SER A 235 -26.55 -9.58 -12.68
N ARG A 236 -27.59 -10.37 -12.90
CA ARG A 236 -28.64 -10.72 -11.95
C ARG A 236 -28.16 -11.71 -10.88
N HIS A 237 -28.66 -11.49 -9.67
CA HIS A 237 -28.75 -12.40 -8.52
C HIS A 237 -27.45 -12.80 -7.79
N ARG A 238 -27.08 -12.01 -6.77
CA ARG A 238 -26.93 -12.38 -5.34
C ARG A 238 -26.35 -11.18 -4.56
N HIS A 239 -26.50 -11.16 -3.23
CA HIS A 239 -26.26 -10.04 -2.29
C HIS A 239 -24.78 -9.60 -2.15
N GLU A 240 -24.09 -9.36 -3.26
CA GLU A 240 -22.65 -9.15 -3.33
C GLU A 240 -22.36 -7.89 -4.14
N VAL A 241 -21.80 -6.85 -3.50
CA VAL A 241 -21.53 -5.54 -4.08
C VAL A 241 -20.04 -5.45 -4.44
N ALA A 242 -19.71 -5.59 -5.73
CA ALA A 242 -18.33 -5.60 -6.24
C ALA A 242 -18.07 -4.44 -7.22
N ALA A 243 -17.16 -3.53 -6.88
CA ALA A 243 -16.71 -2.46 -7.80
C ALA A 243 -15.43 -2.94 -8.50
N LYS A 244 -15.35 -2.87 -9.82
CA LYS A 244 -14.08 -3.07 -10.53
C LYS A 244 -13.66 -1.74 -11.16
N ALA A 245 -12.53 -1.20 -10.72
CA ALA A 245 -11.91 -0.05 -11.36
C ALA A 245 -10.69 -0.52 -12.17
N ASP A 246 -10.70 -0.27 -13.47
CA ASP A 246 -9.52 -0.47 -14.30
C ASP A 246 -8.53 0.68 -14.06
N VAL A 247 -7.26 0.33 -13.91
CA VAL A 247 -6.16 1.28 -13.70
C VAL A 247 -5.33 1.31 -14.97
N SER A 248 -5.23 2.49 -15.60
CA SER A 248 -4.37 2.71 -16.76
C SER A 248 -3.80 4.12 -16.73
N GLY A 249 -2.49 4.26 -16.91
CA GLY A 249 -1.86 5.57 -17.01
C GLY A 249 -0.34 5.51 -17.14
N PRO A 250 0.31 6.63 -17.50
CA PRO A 250 1.76 6.73 -17.47
C PRO A 250 2.29 6.72 -16.03
N VAL A 251 3.48 6.18 -15.82
CA VAL A 251 4.20 6.24 -14.54
C VAL A 251 4.83 7.62 -14.41
N GLU A 252 4.45 8.38 -13.38
CA GLU A 252 5.05 9.69 -13.11
C GLU A 252 6.54 9.56 -12.71
N ASN A 253 7.43 9.91 -13.64
CA ASN A 253 8.91 9.87 -13.54
C ASN A 253 9.52 8.45 -13.65
N PRO A 254 9.93 8.02 -14.85
CA PRO A 254 10.45 6.67 -15.11
C PRO A 254 11.84 6.37 -14.51
N ARG A 255 12.48 7.36 -13.88
CA ARG A 255 13.79 7.22 -13.21
C ARG A 255 13.70 6.64 -11.79
N LEU A 256 12.50 6.40 -11.28
CA LEU A 256 12.30 5.86 -9.93
C LEU A 256 12.59 4.35 -9.89
N SER A 257 13.18 3.88 -8.79
CA SER A 257 13.31 2.44 -8.56
C SER A 257 11.94 1.78 -8.30
N ASN A 258 11.78 0.50 -8.64
CA ASN A 258 10.52 -0.24 -8.45
C ASN A 258 9.93 -0.11 -7.04
N TRP A 259 10.75 -0.09 -5.99
CA TRP A 259 10.30 0.08 -4.60
C TRP A 259 9.81 1.48 -4.27
N GLN A 260 10.38 2.50 -4.90
CA GLN A 260 9.90 3.88 -4.79
C GLN A 260 8.59 4.06 -5.57
N ILE A 261 8.41 3.33 -6.68
CA ILE A 261 7.16 3.31 -7.42
C ILE A 261 6.09 2.60 -6.61
N ILE A 262 6.38 1.46 -5.98
CA ILE A 262 5.45 0.81 -5.04
C ILE A 262 5.12 1.73 -3.88
N GLY A 263 6.13 2.36 -3.25
CA GLY A 263 5.90 3.32 -2.16
C GLY A 263 5.00 4.48 -2.59
N LYS A 264 5.25 5.06 -3.77
CA LYS A 264 4.41 6.12 -4.35
C LYS A 264 3.06 5.62 -4.84
N LEU A 265 2.91 4.37 -5.28
CA LEU A 265 1.63 3.78 -5.65
C LEU A 265 0.81 3.50 -4.40
N ILE A 266 1.42 3.09 -3.29
CA ILE A 266 0.73 2.98 -2.00
C ILE A 266 0.34 4.38 -1.51
N GLU A 267 1.26 5.34 -1.56
CA GLU A 267 1.01 6.74 -1.14
C GLU A 267 -0.03 7.45 -2.02
N ASN A 268 -0.02 7.24 -3.33
CA ASN A 268 -0.94 7.89 -4.27
C ASN A 268 -2.22 7.08 -4.53
N ALA A 269 -2.19 5.75 -4.67
CA ALA A 269 -3.40 4.97 -4.94
C ALA A 269 -4.27 4.82 -3.69
N PHE A 270 -3.67 4.62 -2.51
CA PHE A 270 -4.42 4.47 -1.26
C PHE A 270 -4.96 5.81 -0.75
N PHE A 271 -4.17 6.90 -0.79
CA PHE A 271 -4.63 8.22 -0.31
C PHE A 271 -5.21 9.13 -1.40
N ARG A 272 -4.79 9.02 -2.68
CA ARG A 272 -5.25 9.91 -3.77
C ARG A 272 -6.20 9.30 -4.80
N THR A 273 -6.41 7.99 -4.82
CA THR A 273 -7.31 7.38 -5.83
C THR A 273 -8.54 6.74 -5.18
N ILE A 274 -8.39 6.13 -4.00
CA ILE A 274 -9.51 5.56 -3.26
C ILE A 274 -10.27 6.62 -2.42
N LEU A 275 -9.72 7.82 -2.21
CA LEU A 275 -10.33 8.84 -1.33
C LEU A 275 -10.71 10.19 -1.99
N PRO A 276 -9.95 10.80 -2.93
CA PRO A 276 -10.33 12.07 -3.58
C PRO A 276 -11.05 11.92 -4.92
N GLY A 277 -11.19 10.71 -5.47
CA GLY A 277 -12.04 10.44 -6.65
C GLY A 277 -13.51 10.86 -6.42
N PHE A 278 -13.86 11.14 -5.17
CA PHE A 278 -15.20 11.48 -4.71
C PHE A 278 -15.48 12.98 -4.57
N GLU A 279 -14.46 13.84 -4.59
CA GLU A 279 -14.69 15.30 -4.59
C GLU A 279 -14.92 15.86 -6.01
N LYS A 280 -14.31 15.24 -7.04
CA LYS A 280 -14.43 15.74 -8.42
C LYS A 280 -15.78 15.46 -9.09
N GLU A 281 -16.49 14.40 -8.71
CA GLU A 281 -17.83 14.15 -9.27
C GLU A 281 -18.94 14.98 -8.58
N VAL A 282 -18.79 15.29 -7.29
CA VAL A 282 -19.76 16.13 -6.54
C VAL A 282 -19.73 17.59 -6.99
N SER A 283 -18.57 18.11 -7.42
CA SER A 283 -18.48 19.48 -7.96
C SER A 283 -19.12 19.64 -9.34
N ARG A 284 -19.25 18.55 -10.12
CA ARG A 284 -19.88 18.56 -11.45
C ARG A 284 -21.40 18.42 -11.40
N ALA A 285 -21.94 17.74 -10.38
CA ALA A 285 -23.38 17.64 -10.11
C ALA A 285 -24.01 18.92 -9.51
N LYS A 286 -23.19 19.84 -8.97
CA LYS A 286 -23.65 21.16 -8.48
C LYS A 286 -23.65 22.27 -9.53
N ARG A 287 -23.30 21.97 -10.79
CA ARG A 287 -23.27 22.93 -11.91
C ARG A 287 -24.23 22.55 -13.06
N LYS A 288 -25.23 21.72 -12.79
CA LYS A 288 -26.39 21.53 -13.67
C LYS A 288 -27.67 21.75 -12.88
#